data_AF-A0A9E1IQ61-F1
#
_entry.id   AF-A0A9E1IQ61-F1
#
_cell.length_a   1.000
_cell.length_b   1.000
_cell.length_c   1.000
_cell.angle_alpha   90.00
_cell.angle_beta   90.00
_cell.angle_gamma   90.00
#
_symmetry.space_group_name_H-M   'P 1'
#
loop_
_entity.id
_entity.type
_entity.pdbx_description
1 polymer ?
#
loop_
_entity_poly.entity_id
_entity_poly.type
_entity_poly.pdbx_seq_one_letter_code
_entity_poly.pdbx_strand_id
1 'polypeptide(L)'
;MKLPTRAKRRVRSFFQHQLKGSLIALMISVLAIGGVIYQVANQTLLEYVKSSLLYHAELREDRIINLFEQQKAWMQKIADSTTTKHSAEALFDRFHQGVESIEYQQARDTLREEYQLLLNTEEVKDLFLLTIEGELAFSLRSMEGELGVNLSADGFYGQTILSD
;
A
#
# COMPACT_ATOMS: atom_id res chain seq x y z
N MET A 1 -76.90 33.74 -24.06
CA MET A 1 -77.07 32.66 -25.06
C MET A 1 -76.52 31.35 -24.46
N LYS A 2 -77.38 30.44 -23.98
CA LYS A 2 -76.97 29.21 -23.29
C LYS A 2 -76.64 28.12 -24.32
N LEU A 3 -75.38 27.73 -24.41
CA LEU A 3 -74.92 26.61 -25.26
C LEU A 3 -75.64 25.29 -24.88
N PRO A 4 -76.06 24.47 -25.86
CA PRO A 4 -76.81 23.24 -25.61
C PRO A 4 -76.00 22.23 -24.80
N THR A 5 -76.65 21.57 -23.85
CA THR A 5 -76.08 20.68 -22.83
C THR A 5 -75.29 19.49 -23.39
N ARG A 6 -75.54 19.07 -24.65
CA ARG A 6 -74.75 18.03 -25.34
C ARG A 6 -73.38 18.51 -25.82
N ALA A 7 -73.23 19.78 -26.23
CA ALA A 7 -71.97 20.35 -26.70
C ALA A 7 -70.95 20.53 -25.54
N LYS A 8 -71.43 20.97 -24.37
CA LYS A 8 -70.59 21.08 -23.15
C LYS A 8 -70.04 19.72 -22.68
N ARG A 9 -70.78 18.62 -22.86
CA ARG A 9 -70.34 17.27 -22.46
C ARG A 9 -69.25 16.72 -23.38
N ARG A 10 -69.34 16.98 -24.69
CA ARG A 10 -68.32 16.58 -25.69
C ARG A 10 -66.99 17.34 -25.51
N VAL A 11 -67.04 18.65 -25.27
CA VAL A 11 -65.83 19.47 -25.04
C VAL A 11 -65.12 19.06 -23.75
N ARG A 12 -65.86 18.75 -22.67
CA ARG A 12 -65.26 18.19 -21.43
C ARG A 12 -64.58 16.85 -21.65
N SER A 13 -65.17 15.96 -22.44
CA SER A 13 -64.59 14.65 -22.77
C SER A 13 -63.31 14.79 -23.60
N PHE A 14 -63.30 15.65 -24.63
CA PHE A 14 -62.11 15.88 -25.46
C PHE A 14 -60.96 16.49 -24.65
N PHE A 15 -61.24 17.49 -23.82
CA PHE A 15 -60.24 18.10 -22.93
C PHE A 15 -59.67 17.08 -21.93
N GLN A 16 -60.49 16.19 -21.37
CA GLN A 16 -60.02 15.11 -20.49
C GLN A 16 -59.13 14.09 -21.22
N HIS A 17 -59.43 13.75 -22.48
CA HIS A 17 -58.57 12.87 -23.27
C HIS A 17 -57.23 13.51 -23.63
N GLN A 18 -57.23 14.80 -23.99
CA GLN A 18 -56.01 15.55 -24.26
C GLN A 18 -55.13 15.70 -23.00
N LEU A 19 -55.75 15.99 -21.85
CA LEU A 19 -55.05 16.08 -20.56
C LEU A 19 -54.42 14.73 -20.18
N LYS A 20 -55.17 13.62 -20.33
CA LYS A 20 -54.66 12.26 -20.07
C LYS A 20 -53.51 11.90 -21.01
N GLY A 21 -53.63 12.23 -22.31
CA GLY A 21 -52.57 11.99 -23.29
C GLY A 21 -51.29 12.77 -22.97
N SER A 22 -51.42 14.04 -22.61
CA SER A 22 -50.29 14.87 -22.20
C SER A 22 -49.64 14.37 -20.90
N LEU A 23 -50.44 13.89 -19.93
CA LEU A 23 -49.93 13.29 -18.70
C LEU A 23 -49.16 11.99 -18.95
N ILE A 24 -49.67 11.13 -19.84
CA ILE A 24 -48.99 9.90 -20.24
C ILE A 24 -47.67 10.23 -20.96
N ALA A 25 -47.69 11.18 -21.90
CA ALA A 25 -46.49 11.62 -22.58
C ALA A 25 -45.44 12.19 -21.62
N LEU A 26 -45.87 12.96 -20.62
CA LEU A 26 -44.99 13.51 -19.59
C LEU A 26 -44.44 12.41 -18.66
N MET A 27 -45.25 11.41 -18.31
CA MET A 27 -44.79 10.26 -17.53
C MET A 27 -43.74 9.45 -18.31
N ILE A 28 -43.97 9.20 -19.60
CA ILE A 28 -43.01 8.51 -20.47
C ILE A 28 -41.73 9.32 -20.61
N SER A 29 -41.81 10.64 -20.78
CA SER A 29 -40.62 11.48 -20.90
C SER A 29 -39.80 11.49 -19.61
N VAL A 30 -40.46 11.59 -18.44
CA VAL A 30 -39.78 11.55 -17.14
C VAL A 30 -39.11 10.19 -16.92
N LEU A 31 -39.79 9.08 -17.27
CA LEU A 31 -39.21 7.74 -17.16
C LEU A 31 -38.03 7.54 -18.12
N ALA A 32 -38.13 8.03 -19.36
CA ALA A 32 -37.05 7.95 -20.33
C ALA A 32 -35.81 8.76 -19.89
N ILE A 33 -36.02 10.01 -19.47
CA ILE A 33 -34.95 10.87 -18.96
C ILE A 33 -34.32 10.24 -17.71
N GLY A 34 -35.14 9.79 -16.75
CA GLY A 34 -34.66 9.13 -15.54
C GLY A 34 -33.86 7.86 -15.83
N GLY A 35 -34.31 7.04 -16.78
CA GLY A 35 -33.61 5.83 -17.20
C GLY A 35 -32.25 6.11 -17.82
N VAL A 36 -32.17 7.10 -18.72
CA VAL A 36 -30.91 7.52 -19.35
C VAL A 36 -29.94 8.08 -18.30
N ILE A 37 -30.43 8.96 -17.41
CA ILE A 37 -29.62 9.53 -16.32
C ILE A 37 -29.10 8.41 -15.41
N TYR A 38 -29.95 7.47 -15.02
CA TYR A 38 -29.57 6.35 -14.17
C TYR A 38 -28.48 5.49 -14.83
N GLN A 39 -28.64 5.16 -16.11
CA GLN A 39 -27.67 4.35 -16.84
C GLN A 39 -26.32 5.05 -16.95
N VAL A 40 -26.32 6.32 -17.34
CA VAL A 40 -25.08 7.13 -17.45
C VAL A 40 -24.41 7.25 -16.09
N ALA A 41 -25.16 7.58 -15.03
CA ALA A 41 -24.63 7.69 -13.68
C ALA A 41 -23.99 6.37 -13.20
N ASN A 42 -24.63 5.23 -13.48
CA ASN A 42 -24.09 3.93 -13.11
C ASN A 42 -22.79 3.60 -13.86
N GLN A 43 -22.73 3.90 -15.16
CA GLN A 43 -21.50 3.71 -15.96
C GLN A 43 -20.36 4.59 -15.46
N THR A 44 -20.62 5.89 -15.28
CA THR A 44 -19.63 6.84 -14.76
C THR A 44 -19.13 6.45 -13.37
N LEU A 45 -20.02 6.01 -12.49
CA LEU A 45 -19.64 5.57 -11.14
C LEU A 45 -18.75 4.33 -11.19
N LEU A 46 -19.08 3.35 -12.04
CA LEU A 46 -18.32 2.13 -12.19
C LEU A 46 -16.93 2.39 -12.78
N GLU A 47 -16.83 3.26 -13.79
CA GLU A 47 -15.56 3.70 -14.37
C GLU A 47 -14.71 4.46 -13.35
N TYR A 48 -15.31 5.40 -12.61
CA TYR A 48 -14.62 6.16 -11.57
C TYR A 48 -14.05 5.25 -10.47
N VAL A 49 -14.86 4.30 -9.98
CA VAL A 49 -14.40 3.34 -8.95
C VAL A 49 -13.24 2.49 -9.48
N LYS A 50 -13.33 1.98 -10.72
CA LYS A 50 -12.23 1.22 -11.33
C LYS A 50 -10.96 2.06 -11.47
N SER A 51 -11.08 3.27 -12.00
CA SER A 51 -9.94 4.17 -12.18
C SER A 51 -9.30 4.56 -10.84
N SER A 52 -10.11 4.84 -9.82
CA SER A 52 -9.62 5.15 -8.48
C SER A 52 -8.89 3.96 -7.86
N LEU A 53 -9.42 2.74 -7.99
CA LEU A 53 -8.76 1.53 -7.51
C LEU A 53 -7.42 1.27 -8.21
N LEU A 54 -7.37 1.40 -9.53
CA LEU A 54 -6.13 1.27 -10.29
C LEU A 54 -5.10 2.32 -9.90
N TYR A 55 -5.50 3.59 -9.83
CA TYR A 55 -4.64 4.67 -9.39
C TYR A 55 -4.07 4.43 -7.98
N HIS A 56 -4.90 3.95 -7.05
CA HIS A 56 -4.43 3.62 -5.71
C HIS A 56 -3.52 2.40 -5.68
N ALA A 57 -3.72 1.43 -6.58
CA ALA A 57 -2.85 0.27 -6.72
C ALA A 57 -1.47 0.68 -7.27
N GLU A 58 -1.43 1.43 -8.36
CA GLU A 58 -0.20 1.98 -8.95
C GLU A 58 0.57 2.83 -7.93
N LEU A 59 -0.10 3.73 -7.22
CA LEU A 59 0.55 4.54 -6.18
C LEU A 59 1.08 3.70 -5.01
N ARG A 60 0.49 2.54 -4.73
CA ARG A 60 1.02 1.61 -3.71
C ARG A 60 2.25 0.88 -4.25
N GLU A 61 2.20 0.42 -5.49
CA GLU A 61 3.32 -0.22 -6.19
C GLU A 61 4.53 0.72 -6.26
N ASP A 62 4.33 1.95 -6.76
CA ASP A 62 5.38 2.97 -6.84
C ASP A 62 5.99 3.26 -5.47
N ARG A 63 5.16 3.34 -4.43
CA ARG A 63 5.65 3.54 -3.06
C ARG A 63 6.47 2.36 -2.56
N ILE A 64 6.04 1.13 -2.83
CA ILE A 64 6.78 -0.08 -2.45
C ILE A 64 8.13 -0.11 -3.16
N ILE A 65 8.14 0.11 -4.48
CA ILE A 65 9.37 0.12 -5.28
C ILE A 65 10.32 1.23 -4.81
N ASN A 66 9.79 2.43 -4.56
CA ASN A 66 10.62 3.54 -4.10
C ASN A 66 11.22 3.27 -2.70
N LEU A 67 10.41 2.77 -1.75
CA LEU A 67 10.92 2.36 -0.43
C LEU A 67 12.00 1.29 -0.54
N PHE A 68 11.79 0.32 -1.44
CA PHE A 68 12.75 -0.75 -1.69
C PHE A 68 14.08 -0.23 -2.26
N GLU A 69 14.04 0.63 -3.29
CA GLU A 69 15.24 1.23 -3.86
C GLU A 69 15.97 2.13 -2.86
N GLN A 70 15.23 2.88 -2.03
CA GLN A 70 15.82 3.66 -0.92
C GLN A 70 16.55 2.76 0.09
N GLN A 71 15.90 1.68 0.53
CA GLN A 71 16.50 0.72 1.47
C GLN A 71 17.73 0.05 0.87
N LYS A 72 17.68 -0.34 -0.41
CA LYS A 72 18.82 -0.92 -1.14
C LYS A 72 20.00 0.05 -1.22
N ALA A 73 19.75 1.31 -1.61
CA ALA A 73 20.80 2.32 -1.68
C ALA A 73 21.41 2.62 -0.31
N TRP A 74 20.58 2.66 0.74
CA TRP A 74 21.04 2.80 2.11
C TRP A 74 21.91 1.61 2.54
N MET A 75 21.48 0.38 2.27
CA MET A 75 22.25 -0.83 2.57
C MET A 75 23.63 -0.81 1.88
N GLN A 76 23.69 -0.42 0.60
CA GLN A 76 24.96 -0.27 -0.13
C GLN A 76 25.87 0.77 0.53
N LYS A 77 25.33 1.94 0.85
CA LYS A 77 26.09 3.02 1.52
C LYS A 77 26.67 2.57 2.87
N ILE A 78 25.91 1.80 3.63
CA ILE A 78 26.35 1.27 4.93
C ILE A 78 27.34 0.12 4.75
N ALA A 79 27.15 -0.72 3.73
CA ALA A 79 28.09 -1.78 3.39
C ALA A 79 29.48 -1.24 3.00
N ASP A 80 29.50 -0.14 2.26
CA ASP A 80 30.74 0.54 1.83
C ASP A 80 31.38 1.39 2.94
N SER A 81 30.70 1.56 4.09
CA SER A 81 31.21 2.33 5.22
C SER A 81 32.31 1.57 5.96
N THR A 82 33.54 2.10 5.95
CA THR A 82 34.68 1.52 6.68
C THR A 82 34.39 1.33 8.17
N THR A 83 33.68 2.28 8.79
CA THR A 83 33.30 2.19 10.21
C THR A 83 32.36 1.02 10.46
N THR A 84 31.34 0.86 9.60
CA THR A 84 30.36 -0.22 9.78
C THR A 84 30.98 -1.58 9.48
N LYS A 85 31.84 -1.68 8.47
CA LYS A 85 32.62 -2.88 8.20
C LYS A 85 33.47 -3.29 9.40
N HIS A 86 34.21 -2.36 9.98
CA HIS A 86 35.05 -2.64 11.16
C HIS A 86 34.22 -3.06 12.38
N SER A 87 33.11 -2.38 12.66
CA SER A 87 32.20 -2.75 13.74
C SER A 87 31.58 -4.14 13.53
N ALA A 88 31.21 -4.47 12.28
CA ALA A 88 30.66 -5.77 11.94
C ALA A 88 31.71 -6.88 12.11
N GLU A 89 32.92 -6.71 11.56
CA GLU A 89 34.04 -7.66 11.72
C GLU A 89 34.35 -7.92 13.19
N ALA A 90 34.47 -6.86 14.00
CA ALA A 90 34.72 -6.99 15.43
C ALA A 90 33.60 -7.73 16.19
N LEU A 91 32.35 -7.58 15.75
CA LEU A 91 31.23 -8.33 16.31
C LEU A 91 31.27 -9.80 15.88
N PHE A 92 31.58 -10.07 14.60
CA PHE A 92 31.72 -11.43 14.07
C PHE A 92 32.83 -12.21 14.78
N ASP A 93 33.99 -11.60 15.03
CA ASP A 93 35.09 -12.25 15.75
C ASP A 93 34.66 -12.71 17.15
N ARG A 94 33.85 -11.89 17.84
CA ARG A 94 33.31 -12.23 19.17
C ARG A 94 32.16 -13.23 19.08
N PHE A 95 31.35 -13.17 18.03
CA PHE A 95 30.28 -14.15 17.78
C PHE A 95 30.86 -15.56 17.63
N HIS A 96 32.01 -15.72 16.95
CA HIS A 96 32.72 -17.01 16.83
C HIS A 96 33.22 -17.57 18.18
N GLN A 97 33.39 -16.73 19.20
CA GLN A 97 33.74 -17.15 20.55
C GLN A 97 32.52 -17.68 21.32
N GLY A 98 31.31 -17.44 20.83
CA GLY A 98 30.05 -17.95 21.33
C GLY A 98 29.05 -16.85 21.67
N VAL A 99 27.77 -17.08 21.34
CA VAL A 99 26.65 -16.15 21.57
C VAL A 99 26.42 -15.85 23.06
N GLU A 100 26.81 -16.77 23.94
CA GLU A 100 26.72 -16.62 25.39
C GLU A 100 27.98 -15.99 26.02
N SER A 101 28.99 -15.65 25.21
CA SER A 101 30.20 -14.99 25.72
C SER A 101 29.87 -13.56 26.18
N ILE A 102 30.45 -13.17 27.31
CA ILE A 102 30.29 -11.81 27.87
C ILE A 102 30.78 -10.77 26.86
N GLU A 103 31.87 -11.07 26.16
CA GLU A 103 32.50 -10.17 25.18
C GLU A 103 31.60 -9.90 23.97
N TYR A 104 30.91 -10.93 23.47
CA TYR A 104 29.90 -10.78 22.41
C TYR A 104 28.67 -10.04 22.91
N GLN A 105 28.12 -10.38 24.08
CA GLN A 105 26.93 -9.72 24.62
C GLN A 105 27.16 -8.22 24.81
N GLN A 106 28.32 -7.83 25.36
CA GLN A 106 28.70 -6.42 25.48
C GLN A 106 28.83 -5.74 24.11
N ALA A 107 29.54 -6.35 23.17
CA ALA A 107 29.69 -5.80 21.82
C ALA A 107 28.35 -5.60 21.11
N ARG A 108 27.47 -6.60 21.21
CA ARG A 108 26.11 -6.58 20.66
C ARG A 108 25.31 -5.43 21.25
N ASP A 109 25.35 -5.26 22.56
CA ASP A 109 24.54 -4.24 23.24
C ASP A 109 25.06 -2.82 22.93
N THR A 110 26.39 -2.62 22.90
CA THR A 110 26.99 -1.36 22.45
C THR A 110 26.62 -1.04 21.00
N LEU A 111 26.76 -2.01 20.09
CA LEU A 111 26.42 -1.80 18.69
C LEU A 111 24.94 -1.46 18.51
N ARG A 112 24.06 -2.09 19.30
CA ARG A 112 22.62 -1.79 19.29
C ARG A 112 22.37 -0.35 19.70
N GLU A 113 22.97 0.11 20.80
CA GLU A 113 22.79 1.49 21.28
C GLU A 113 23.30 2.53 20.27
N GLU A 114 24.49 2.31 19.69
CA GLU A 114 25.10 3.23 18.73
C GLU A 114 24.27 3.36 17.45
N TYR A 115 23.83 2.23 16.88
CA TYR A 115 23.13 2.23 15.60
C TYR A 115 21.63 2.50 15.73
N GLN A 116 21.00 2.24 16.87
CA GLN A 116 19.57 2.51 17.05
C GLN A 116 19.22 3.99 16.80
N LEU A 117 20.07 4.92 17.23
CA LEU A 117 19.84 6.35 17.02
C LEU A 117 20.02 6.78 15.55
N LEU A 118 21.02 6.19 14.87
CA LEU A 118 21.29 6.46 13.47
C LEU A 118 20.19 5.89 12.56
N LEU A 119 19.74 4.66 12.85
CA LEU A 119 18.71 3.95 12.07
C LEU A 119 17.32 4.57 12.23
N ASN A 120 16.99 5.07 13.42
CA ASN A 120 15.75 5.82 13.65
C ASN A 120 15.66 7.09 12.80
N THR A 121 16.80 7.73 12.49
CA THR A 121 16.84 8.95 11.67
C THR A 121 16.65 8.64 10.18
N GLU A 122 17.10 7.47 9.73
CA GLU A 122 17.03 7.01 8.33
C GLU A 122 15.80 6.11 8.05
N GLU A 123 14.83 6.07 8.98
CA GLU A 123 13.62 5.23 8.93
C GLU A 123 13.87 3.71 8.75
N VAL A 124 15.09 3.25 9.04
CA VAL A 124 15.44 1.84 9.00
C VAL A 124 15.01 1.17 10.29
N LYS A 125 14.02 0.27 10.18
CA LYS A 125 13.42 -0.39 11.34
C LYS A 125 14.22 -1.59 11.84
N ASP A 126 14.93 -2.24 10.93
CA ASP A 126 15.54 -3.55 11.15
C ASP A 126 16.91 -3.60 10.48
N LEU A 127 17.94 -3.96 11.25
CA LEU A 127 19.29 -4.22 10.77
C LEU A 127 19.68 -5.62 11.21
N PHE A 128 20.09 -6.44 10.23
CA PHE A 128 20.54 -7.80 10.43
C PHE A 128 21.98 -7.94 9.93
N LEU A 129 22.83 -8.60 10.72
CA LEU A 129 24.12 -9.08 10.24
C LEU A 129 24.05 -10.59 10.17
N LEU A 130 24.34 -11.11 8.97
CA LEU A 130 24.32 -12.54 8.68
C LEU A 130 25.75 -13.01 8.42
N THR A 131 26.08 -14.22 8.87
CA THR A 131 27.32 -14.91 8.47
C THR A 131 27.23 -15.31 6.99
N ILE A 132 28.35 -15.77 6.43
CA ILE A 132 28.43 -16.26 5.04
C ILE A 132 27.54 -17.50 4.85
N GLU A 133 27.33 -18.27 5.92
CA GLU A 133 26.46 -19.46 5.98
C GLU A 133 24.98 -19.10 6.15
N GLY A 134 24.66 -17.81 6.31
CA GLY A 134 23.29 -17.32 6.50
C GLY A 134 22.80 -17.39 7.95
N GLU A 135 23.70 -17.61 8.92
CA GLU A 135 23.35 -17.57 10.34
C GLU A 135 23.22 -16.12 10.82
N LEU A 136 22.26 -15.84 11.70
CA LEU A 136 22.04 -14.51 12.24
C LEU A 136 23.04 -14.20 13.36
N ALA A 137 24.06 -13.40 13.05
CA ALA A 137 25.06 -12.95 14.00
C ALA A 137 24.62 -11.71 14.79
N PHE A 138 23.70 -10.90 14.27
CA PHE A 138 23.19 -9.72 14.97
C PHE A 138 21.81 -9.28 14.48
N SER A 139 21.00 -8.79 15.41
CA SER A 139 19.77 -8.06 15.14
C SER A 139 19.69 -6.81 16.01
N LEU A 140 19.29 -5.70 15.39
CA LEU A 140 19.00 -4.46 16.11
C LEU A 140 17.87 -4.64 17.12
N ARG A 141 16.81 -5.37 16.76
CA ARG A 141 15.73 -5.69 17.70
C ARG A 141 16.16 -6.80 18.66
N SER A 142 15.82 -6.64 19.94
CA SER A 142 15.93 -7.71 20.92
C SER A 142 15.10 -8.90 20.47
N MET A 143 15.72 -10.07 20.35
CA MET A 143 15.17 -11.25 19.67
C MET A 143 14.19 -12.06 20.53
N GLU A 144 13.17 -11.41 21.10
CA GLU A 144 12.02 -12.13 21.66
C GLU A 144 10.96 -12.34 20.55
N GLY A 145 11.26 -13.21 19.56
CA GLY A 145 10.19 -14.03 18.96
C GLY A 145 9.84 -13.97 17.46
N GLU A 146 10.51 -13.24 16.56
CA GLU A 146 9.97 -13.09 15.18
C GLU A 146 11.00 -13.12 14.02
N LEU A 147 12.04 -13.97 14.06
CA LEU A 147 12.88 -14.19 12.87
C LEU A 147 12.88 -15.66 12.46
N GLY A 148 12.44 -15.92 11.22
CA GLY A 148 12.43 -17.23 10.60
C GLY A 148 13.84 -17.78 10.41
N VAL A 149 13.94 -19.12 10.37
CA VAL A 149 15.17 -19.90 10.58
C VAL A 149 16.21 -19.78 9.44
N ASN A 150 15.89 -19.16 8.29
CA ASN A 150 16.87 -18.97 7.22
C ASN A 150 16.46 -17.82 6.28
N LEU A 151 17.21 -16.72 6.32
CA LEU A 151 16.94 -15.52 5.50
C LEU A 151 17.75 -15.49 4.19
N SER A 152 18.68 -16.43 3.98
CA SER A 152 19.65 -16.40 2.88
C SER A 152 19.14 -16.98 1.55
N ALA A 153 18.15 -17.87 1.57
CA ALA A 153 17.77 -18.64 0.39
C ALA A 153 16.86 -17.86 -0.59
N ASP A 154 15.97 -17.01 -0.08
CA ASP A 154 14.96 -16.30 -0.90
C ASP A 154 14.77 -14.82 -0.51
N GLY A 155 15.53 -14.32 0.46
CA GLY A 155 15.35 -12.98 1.05
C GLY A 155 16.48 -12.03 0.68
N PHE A 156 16.29 -11.24 -0.37
CA PHE A 156 16.92 -9.94 -0.61
C PHE A 156 18.35 -9.64 -0.08
N TYR A 157 19.32 -10.53 -0.26
CA TYR A 157 20.73 -10.20 0.02
C TYR A 157 21.62 -10.71 -1.11
N GLY A 158 21.75 -9.91 -2.18
CA GLY A 158 22.92 -9.97 -3.07
C GLY A 158 24.14 -9.38 -2.36
N GLN A 159 25.34 -9.81 -2.78
CA GLN A 159 26.68 -9.38 -2.31
C GLN A 159 26.71 -8.69 -0.93
N THR A 160 26.94 -9.48 0.11
CA THR A 160 27.21 -8.98 1.46
C THR A 160 28.66 -8.51 1.57
N ILE A 161 28.98 -7.68 2.57
CA ILE A 161 30.35 -7.20 2.87
C ILE A 161 31.34 -8.37 3.12
N LEU A 162 30.80 -9.56 3.40
CA LEU A 162 31.52 -10.80 3.65
C LEU A 162 31.52 -11.75 2.44
N SER A 163 30.91 -11.36 1.32
CA SER A 163 30.78 -12.20 0.11
C SER A 163 32.02 -12.16 -0.81
N ASP A 164 33.13 -11.60 -0.36
CA ASP A 164 34.41 -11.59 -1.08
C ASP A 164 35.32 -12.75 -0.64
#